data_AF-A0A2E1P2D9-F1
#
_entry.id   AF-A0A2E1P2D9-F1
#
_cell.length_a   1.000
_cell.length_b   1.000
_cell.length_c   1.000
_cell.angle_alpha   90.00
_cell.angle_beta   90.00
_cell.angle_gamma   90.00
#
_symmetry.space_group_name_H-M   'P 1'
#
loop_
_entity.id
_entity.type
_entity.pdbx_description
1 polymer ?
#
loop_
_entity_poly.entity_id
_entity_poly.type
_entity_poly.pdbx_seq_one_letter_code
_entity_poly.pdbx_strand_id
1 'polypeptide(L)'
;MEGANVSVDKDQRVRGYCAYDWGKSAFETSVTTAIFPAWFAYLFAEANGISAKILGSEWTADAMYSAAVMIGALLVAICAPSLGVIADRRMIKIWWLKILTWLGAVSCVLLAFSPYLGVSMGWIWALIMFMAANVGLNGAGVFYNALLPHMGDDSEMDSISNKAFAAGYLGGGLLLVVHLALV
;
A
#
# COMPACT_ATOMS: atom_id res chain seq x y z
N MET A 1 30.51 -1.59 -26.67
CA MET A 1 30.53 -1.66 -25.19
C MET A 1 29.47 -0.75 -24.58
N GLU A 2 29.24 0.45 -25.11
CA GLU A 2 28.19 1.38 -24.65
C GLU A 2 26.76 0.81 -24.71
N GLY A 3 26.35 0.20 -25.83
CA GLY A 3 25.00 -0.37 -25.99
C GLY A 3 24.69 -1.59 -25.11
N ALA A 4 25.72 -2.30 -24.64
CA ALA A 4 25.55 -3.39 -23.69
C ALA A 4 25.28 -2.84 -22.27
N ASN A 5 25.91 -1.74 -21.89
CA ASN A 5 25.65 -1.09 -20.60
C ASN A 5 24.26 -0.46 -20.53
N VAL A 6 23.78 0.15 -21.62
CA VAL A 6 22.45 0.78 -21.68
C VAL A 6 21.33 -0.27 -21.59
N SER A 7 21.49 -1.42 -22.25
CA SER A 7 20.50 -2.51 -22.19
C SER A 7 20.44 -3.19 -20.82
N VAL A 8 21.58 -3.36 -20.15
CA VAL A 8 21.66 -3.91 -18.78
C VAL A 8 21.01 -2.96 -17.76
N ASP A 9 21.25 -1.64 -17.86
CA ASP A 9 20.62 -0.64 -16.97
C ASP A 9 19.10 -0.64 -17.12
N LYS A 10 18.59 -0.72 -18.35
CA LYS A 10 17.16 -0.80 -18.63
C LYS A 10 16.51 -2.05 -18.03
N ASP A 11 17.11 -3.23 -18.20
CA ASP A 11 16.59 -4.47 -17.61
C ASP A 11 16.53 -4.38 -16.07
N GLN A 12 17.59 -3.84 -15.45
CA GLN A 12 17.63 -3.66 -14.00
C GLN A 12 16.52 -2.72 -13.50
N ARG A 13 16.26 -1.63 -14.23
CA ARG A 13 15.21 -0.65 -13.90
C ARG A 13 13.81 -1.26 -14.00
N VAL A 14 13.52 -2.00 -15.07
CA VAL A 14 12.25 -2.72 -15.26
C VAL A 14 12.05 -3.79 -14.19
N ARG A 15 13.09 -4.55 -13.85
CA ARG A 15 13.04 -5.55 -12.77
C ARG A 15 12.77 -4.91 -11.42
N GLY A 16 13.39 -3.77 -11.11
CA GLY A 16 13.11 -3.01 -9.90
C GLY A 16 11.67 -2.50 -9.83
N TYR A 17 11.13 -2.04 -10.96
CA TYR A 17 9.74 -1.62 -11.09
C TYR A 17 8.77 -2.79 -10.83
N CYS A 18 9.02 -3.96 -11.43
CA CYS A 18 8.21 -5.16 -11.20
C CYS A 18 8.31 -5.68 -9.76
N ALA A 19 9.50 -5.64 -9.14
CA ALA A 19 9.70 -6.06 -7.76
C ALA A 19 9.00 -5.13 -6.76
N TYR A 20 8.90 -3.85 -7.08
CA TYR A 20 8.12 -2.90 -6.30
C TYR A 20 6.63 -3.26 -6.35
N ASP A 21 6.09 -3.51 -7.54
CA ASP A 21 4.69 -3.91 -7.72
C ASP A 21 4.36 -5.20 -6.96
N TRP A 22 5.25 -6.21 -7.04
CA TRP A 22 5.15 -7.46 -6.28
C TRP A 22 4.94 -7.21 -4.78
N GLY A 23 5.78 -6.38 -4.16
CA GLY A 23 5.69 -6.08 -2.73
C GLY A 23 4.46 -5.25 -2.38
N LYS A 24 4.14 -4.24 -3.19
CA LYS A 24 2.95 -3.40 -3.02
C LYS A 24 1.66 -4.24 -3.10
N SER A 25 1.53 -5.10 -4.11
CA SER A 25 0.34 -5.94 -4.30
C SER A 25 0.16 -6.98 -3.19
N ALA A 26 1.25 -7.44 -2.57
CA ALA A 26 1.19 -8.30 -1.38
C ALA A 26 0.50 -7.61 -0.19
N PHE A 27 0.77 -6.32 0.03
CA PHE A 27 0.06 -5.53 1.03
C PHE A 27 -1.41 -5.30 0.63
N GLU A 28 -1.69 -4.92 -0.62
CA GLU A 28 -3.05 -4.65 -1.09
C GLU A 28 -3.98 -5.88 -0.98
N THR A 29 -3.48 -7.04 -1.36
CA THR A 29 -4.25 -8.30 -1.31
C THR A 29 -4.46 -8.78 0.12
N SER A 30 -3.39 -8.89 0.91
CA SER A 30 -3.45 -9.49 2.24
C SER A 30 -3.97 -8.52 3.29
N VAL A 31 -3.42 -7.31 3.34
CA VAL A 31 -3.77 -6.31 4.36
C VAL A 31 -4.99 -5.52 3.90
N THR A 32 -4.99 -4.87 2.73
CA THR A 32 -6.13 -4.01 2.37
C THR A 32 -7.42 -4.78 2.06
N THR A 33 -7.33 -6.04 1.62
CA THR A 33 -8.53 -6.72 1.06
C THR A 33 -8.96 -7.95 1.84
N ALA A 34 -8.06 -8.91 2.10
CA ALA A 34 -8.48 -10.24 2.53
C ALA A 34 -8.47 -10.45 4.05
N ILE A 35 -7.33 -10.20 4.71
CA ILE A 35 -7.08 -10.67 6.08
C ILE A 35 -7.40 -9.58 7.10
N PHE A 36 -6.84 -8.39 6.93
CA PHE A 36 -6.98 -7.33 7.93
C PHE A 36 -8.44 -6.88 8.16
N PRO A 37 -9.32 -6.74 7.16
CA PRO A 37 -10.70 -6.32 7.42
C PRO A 37 -11.44 -7.30 8.35
N ALA A 38 -11.28 -8.61 8.10
CA ALA A 38 -11.85 -9.65 8.95
C ALA A 38 -11.25 -9.63 10.36
N TRP A 39 -9.92 -9.48 10.46
CA TRP A 39 -9.25 -9.39 11.75
C TRP A 39 -9.61 -8.11 12.53
N PHE A 40 -9.74 -6.98 11.85
CA PHE A 40 -10.19 -5.72 12.45
C PHE A 40 -11.62 -5.82 12.97
N ALA A 41 -12.52 -6.47 12.22
CA ALA A 41 -13.87 -6.74 12.68
C ALA A 41 -13.89 -7.58 13.97
N TYR A 42 -13.02 -8.59 14.06
CA TYR A 42 -12.82 -9.36 15.29
C TYR A 42 -12.32 -8.48 16.46
N LEU A 43 -11.25 -7.71 16.26
CA LEU A 43 -10.69 -6.83 17.30
C LEU A 43 -11.70 -5.77 17.78
N PHE A 44 -12.47 -5.21 16.85
CA PHE A 44 -13.51 -4.24 17.16
C PHE A 44 -14.65 -4.89 17.97
N ALA A 45 -15.09 -6.09 17.57
CA ALA A 45 -16.15 -6.82 18.24
C ALA A 45 -15.75 -7.25 19.67
N GLU A 46 -14.50 -7.68 19.85
CA GLU A 46 -13.98 -8.02 21.17
C GLU A 46 -13.97 -6.82 22.12
N ALA A 47 -13.70 -5.62 21.59
CA ALA A 47 -13.62 -4.39 22.39
C ALA A 47 -14.95 -3.67 22.62
N ASN A 48 -15.84 -3.66 21.63
CA ASN A 48 -17.04 -2.82 21.62
C ASN A 48 -18.34 -3.59 21.36
N GLY A 49 -18.28 -4.87 20.99
CA GLY A 49 -19.43 -5.62 20.49
C GLY A 49 -19.77 -5.27 19.04
N ILE A 50 -21.06 -5.38 18.68
CA ILE A 50 -21.50 -5.28 17.27
C ILE A 50 -21.39 -3.84 16.73
N SER A 51 -21.65 -2.85 17.58
CA SER A 51 -21.54 -1.43 17.22
C SER A 51 -21.00 -0.62 18.40
N ALA A 52 -20.25 0.44 18.09
CA ALA A 52 -19.75 1.40 19.05
C ALA A 52 -20.40 2.76 18.77
N LYS A 53 -20.84 3.45 19.82
CA LYS A 53 -21.34 4.82 19.70
C LYS A 53 -20.15 5.79 19.74
N ILE A 54 -19.82 6.36 18.58
CA ILE A 54 -18.70 7.28 18.40
C ILE A 54 -19.25 8.60 17.87
N LEU A 55 -18.93 9.72 18.53
CA LEU A 55 -19.39 11.07 18.15
C LEU A 55 -20.93 11.19 18.01
N GLY A 56 -21.68 10.41 18.78
CA GLY A 56 -23.14 10.44 18.81
C GLY A 56 -23.83 9.55 17.78
N SER A 57 -23.11 8.97 16.82
CA SER A 57 -23.63 7.99 15.86
C SER A 57 -23.13 6.57 16.17
N GLU A 58 -23.88 5.56 15.75
CA GLU A 58 -23.44 4.16 15.83
C GLU A 58 -22.53 3.82 14.65
N TRP A 59 -21.40 3.19 14.95
CA TRP A 59 -20.41 2.74 13.99
C TRP A 59 -20.19 1.24 14.13
N THR A 60 -20.23 0.54 13.00
CA THR A 60 -19.80 -0.86 12.89
C THR A 60 -18.33 -0.92 12.49
N ALA A 61 -17.70 -2.08 12.68
CA ALA A 61 -16.33 -2.30 12.22
C ALA A 61 -16.16 -2.00 10.72
N ASP A 62 -17.09 -2.47 9.88
CA ASP A 62 -17.05 -2.26 8.43
C ASP A 62 -17.14 -0.77 8.06
N ALA A 63 -17.99 -0.01 8.77
CA ALA A 63 -18.12 1.43 8.55
C ALA A 63 -16.84 2.17 8.93
N MET A 64 -16.22 1.82 10.05
CA MET A 64 -14.94 2.43 10.49
C MET A 64 -13.80 2.09 9.54
N TYR A 65 -13.72 0.83 9.13
CA TYR A 65 -12.72 0.37 8.17
C TYR A 65 -12.85 1.11 6.84
N SER A 66 -14.07 1.15 6.29
CA SER A 66 -14.37 1.85 5.03
C SER A 66 -14.08 3.34 5.12
N ALA A 67 -14.40 3.97 6.26
CA ALA A 67 -14.08 5.37 6.51
C ALA A 67 -12.56 5.60 6.55
N ALA A 68 -11.78 4.73 7.18
CA ALA A 68 -10.32 4.84 7.20
C ALA A 68 -9.71 4.72 5.79
N VAL A 69 -10.20 3.78 4.97
CA VAL A 69 -9.79 3.64 3.56
C VAL A 69 -10.14 4.90 2.78
N MET A 70 -11.37 5.40 2.91
CA MET A 70 -11.85 6.62 2.23
C MET A 70 -11.03 7.85 2.63
N ILE A 71 -10.80 8.07 3.93
CA ILE A 71 -10.02 9.20 4.43
C ILE A 71 -8.59 9.12 3.90
N GLY A 72 -7.97 7.94 3.94
CA GLY A 72 -6.64 7.74 3.38
C GLY A 72 -6.56 8.08 1.88
N ALA A 73 -7.52 7.58 1.10
CA ALA A 73 -7.61 7.87 -0.33
C ALA A 73 -7.85 9.37 -0.61
N LEU A 74 -8.73 10.01 0.16
CA LEU A 74 -9.03 11.44 0.03
C LEU A 74 -7.82 12.32 0.38
N LEU A 75 -7.10 11.99 1.45
CA LEU A 75 -5.86 12.67 1.82
C LEU A 75 -4.84 12.61 0.69
N VAL A 76 -4.62 11.42 0.12
CA VAL A 76 -3.70 11.27 -1.01
C VAL A 76 -4.21 11.99 -2.24
N ALA A 77 -5.51 11.96 -2.54
CA ALA A 77 -6.09 12.68 -3.68
C ALA A 77 -5.89 14.20 -3.56
N ILE A 78 -6.03 14.77 -2.37
CA ILE A 78 -5.78 16.20 -2.11
C ILE A 78 -4.29 16.52 -2.25
N CYS A 79 -3.41 15.63 -1.78
CA CYS A 79 -1.96 15.82 -1.90
C CYS A 79 -1.43 15.54 -3.31
N ALA A 80 -2.12 14.74 -4.12
CA ALA A 80 -1.64 14.25 -5.41
C ALA A 80 -1.25 15.36 -6.40
N PRO A 81 -1.99 16.48 -6.57
CA PRO A 81 -1.57 17.59 -7.42
C PRO A 81 -0.23 18.20 -6.97
N SER A 82 -0.05 18.42 -5.67
CA SER A 82 1.20 18.96 -5.13
C SER A 82 2.36 17.97 -5.27
N LEU A 83 2.12 16.68 -4.98
CA LEU A 83 3.11 15.62 -5.14
C LEU A 83 3.47 15.40 -6.61
N GLY A 84 2.50 15.54 -7.53
CA GLY A 84 2.69 15.44 -8.97
C GLY A 84 3.61 16.55 -9.51
N VAL A 85 3.38 17.80 -9.12
CA VAL A 85 4.29 18.92 -9.49
C VAL A 85 5.71 18.68 -8.98
N ILE A 86 5.86 18.15 -7.77
CA ILE A 86 7.17 17.79 -7.20
C ILE A 86 7.81 16.65 -7.99
N ALA A 87 7.03 15.64 -8.36
CA ALA A 87 7.49 14.51 -9.17
C ALA A 87 7.98 15.00 -10.52
N ASP A 88 7.20 15.82 -11.23
CA ASP A 88 7.52 16.23 -12.61
C ASP A 88 8.74 17.13 -12.71
N ARG A 89 9.03 17.92 -11.68
CA ARG A 89 10.06 18.97 -11.75
C ARG A 89 11.40 18.62 -11.11
N ARG A 90 11.50 17.52 -10.36
CA ARG A 90 12.71 17.21 -9.58
C ARG A 90 13.09 15.74 -9.63
N MET A 91 14.40 15.46 -9.67
CA MET A 91 15.04 14.14 -9.56
C MET A 91 14.87 13.48 -8.17
N ILE A 92 13.79 13.80 -7.44
CA ILE A 92 13.51 13.34 -6.08
C ILE A 92 12.38 12.29 -6.02
N LYS A 93 11.86 11.86 -7.18
CA LYS A 93 10.81 10.83 -7.28
C LYS A 93 11.14 9.56 -6.48
N ILE A 94 12.35 9.02 -6.67
CA ILE A 94 12.82 7.82 -5.97
C ILE A 94 13.00 8.07 -4.47
N TRP A 95 13.38 9.29 -4.07
CA TRP A 95 13.54 9.64 -2.66
C TRP A 95 12.19 9.67 -1.94
N TRP A 96 11.18 10.33 -2.52
CA TRP A 96 9.82 10.33 -1.97
C TRP A 96 9.16 8.96 -2.00
N LEU A 97 9.35 8.20 -3.09
CA LEU A 97 8.92 6.82 -3.19
C LEU A 97 9.44 6.02 -1.98
N LYS A 98 10.75 6.06 -1.72
CA LYS A 98 11.36 5.36 -0.58
C LYS A 98 10.76 5.78 0.76
N ILE A 99 10.58 7.07 1.01
CA ILE A 99 10.03 7.56 2.29
C ILE A 99 8.61 7.05 2.51
N LEU A 100 7.76 7.13 1.50
CA LEU A 100 6.37 6.72 1.61
C LEU A 100 6.25 5.19 1.69
N THR A 101 7.12 4.44 1.00
CA THR A 101 7.23 3.00 1.17
C THR A 101 7.70 2.63 2.58
N TRP A 102 8.67 3.34 3.15
CA TRP A 102 9.10 3.12 4.53
C TRP A 102 8.01 3.43 5.54
N LEU A 103 7.26 4.52 5.35
CA LEU A 103 6.07 4.83 6.15
C LEU A 103 5.06 3.67 6.09
N GLY A 104 4.79 3.17 4.89
CA GLY A 104 3.92 2.02 4.65
C GLY A 104 4.38 0.76 5.37
N ALA A 105 5.62 0.35 5.13
CA ALA A 105 6.22 -0.86 5.65
C ALA A 105 6.35 -0.84 7.19
N VAL A 106 6.84 0.27 7.76
CA VAL A 106 6.97 0.42 9.21
C VAL A 106 5.59 0.39 9.87
N SER A 107 4.61 1.09 9.32
CA SER A 107 3.24 1.06 9.85
C SER A 107 2.63 -0.33 9.78
N CYS A 108 2.88 -1.09 8.70
CA CYS A 108 2.46 -2.48 8.56
C CYS A 108 3.12 -3.41 9.61
N VAL A 109 4.40 -3.20 9.92
CA VAL A 109 5.08 -3.96 10.98
C VAL A 109 4.51 -3.57 12.34
N LEU A 110 4.28 -2.28 12.59
CA LEU A 110 3.70 -1.78 13.84
C LEU A 110 2.27 -2.27 14.07
N LEU A 111 1.51 -2.52 13.00
CA LEU A 111 0.17 -3.10 13.05
C LEU A 111 0.16 -4.49 13.72
N ALA A 112 1.22 -5.30 13.54
CA ALA A 112 1.35 -6.61 14.18
C ALA A 112 1.43 -6.54 15.71
N PHE A 113 1.68 -5.37 16.29
CA PHE A 113 1.73 -5.20 17.75
C PHE A 113 0.35 -4.98 18.40
N SER A 114 -0.71 -4.84 17.61
CA SER A 114 -2.08 -4.61 18.09
C SER A 114 -2.53 -5.58 19.20
N PRO A 115 -2.29 -6.92 19.12
CA PRO A 115 -2.68 -7.85 20.18
C PRO A 115 -2.02 -7.60 21.54
N TYR A 116 -0.84 -6.97 21.58
CA TYR A 116 -0.09 -6.75 22.82
C TYR A 116 -0.54 -5.48 23.57
N LEU A 117 -1.39 -4.64 22.97
CA LEU A 117 -1.85 -3.39 23.57
C LEU A 117 -3.13 -3.53 24.40
N GLY A 118 -3.66 -4.76 24.49
CA GLY A 118 -4.90 -5.06 25.20
C GLY A 118 -6.15 -4.70 24.39
N VAL A 119 -7.29 -5.25 24.82
CA VAL A 119 -8.55 -5.22 24.06
C VAL A 119 -9.04 -3.80 23.78
N SER A 120 -8.93 -2.88 24.75
CA SER A 120 -9.45 -1.51 24.60
C SER A 120 -8.65 -0.65 23.61
N MET A 121 -7.35 -0.88 23.45
CA MET A 121 -6.45 -0.07 22.62
C MET A 121 -6.01 -0.77 21.33
N GLY A 122 -6.07 -2.10 21.28
CA GLY A 122 -5.59 -2.90 20.14
C GLY A 122 -6.30 -2.54 18.83
N TRP A 123 -7.62 -2.41 18.86
CA TRP A 123 -8.40 -2.07 17.66
C TRP A 123 -8.13 -0.64 17.16
N ILE A 124 -7.96 0.33 18.06
CA ILE A 124 -7.63 1.73 17.72
C ILE A 124 -6.24 1.79 17.08
N TRP A 125 -5.26 1.11 17.70
CA TRP A 125 -3.90 1.04 17.17
C TRP A 125 -3.86 0.40 15.79
N ALA A 126 -4.55 -0.72 15.61
CA ALA A 126 -4.67 -1.40 14.33
C ALA A 126 -5.23 -0.47 13.24
N LEU A 127 -6.29 0.29 13.55
CA LEU A 127 -6.90 1.23 12.62
C LEU A 127 -5.95 2.38 12.23
N ILE A 128 -5.26 2.98 13.21
CA ILE A 128 -4.32 4.09 12.95
C ILE A 128 -3.12 3.61 12.14
N MET A 129 -2.52 2.47 12.50
CA MET A 129 -1.38 1.91 11.77
C MET A 129 -1.78 1.47 10.36
N PHE A 130 -2.96 0.88 10.19
CA PHE A 130 -3.51 0.58 8.88
C PHE A 130 -3.71 1.85 8.04
N MET A 131 -4.29 2.90 8.61
CA MET A 131 -4.51 4.17 7.90
C MET A 131 -3.18 4.80 7.46
N ALA A 132 -2.16 4.82 8.34
CA ALA A 132 -0.82 5.30 8.00
C ALA A 132 -0.17 4.45 6.90
N ALA A 133 -0.33 3.12 6.98
CA ALA A 133 0.18 2.20 5.96
C ALA A 133 -0.50 2.44 4.60
N ASN A 134 -1.82 2.60 4.60
CA ASN A 134 -2.62 2.84 3.40
C ASN A 134 -2.29 4.20 2.75
N VAL A 135 -2.07 5.25 3.54
CA VAL A 135 -1.61 6.55 3.03
C VAL A 135 -0.20 6.44 2.42
N GLY A 136 0.72 5.72 3.10
CA GLY A 136 2.06 5.47 2.57
C GLY A 136 2.02 4.75 1.23
N LEU A 137 1.21 3.70 1.12
CA LEU A 137 0.99 2.94 -0.11
C LEU A 137 0.45 3.80 -1.26
N ASN A 138 -0.67 4.50 -1.03
CA ASN A 138 -1.33 5.30 -2.05
C ASN A 138 -0.47 6.49 -2.47
N GLY A 139 0.16 7.17 -1.50
CA GLY A 139 1.10 8.26 -1.79
C GLY A 139 2.32 7.79 -2.58
N ALA A 140 2.91 6.65 -2.20
CA ALA A 140 4.02 6.05 -2.94
C ALA A 140 3.61 5.67 -4.37
N GLY A 141 2.35 5.24 -4.57
CA GLY A 141 1.75 4.96 -5.88
C GLY A 141 1.82 6.14 -6.86
N VAL A 142 1.64 7.38 -6.38
CA VAL A 142 1.77 8.59 -7.22
C VAL A 142 3.17 8.70 -7.83
N PHE A 143 4.21 8.52 -7.01
CA PHE A 143 5.60 8.59 -7.47
C PHE A 143 6.00 7.37 -8.31
N TYR A 144 5.52 6.18 -7.94
CA TYR A 144 5.73 4.95 -8.68
C TYR A 144 5.19 5.06 -10.13
N ASN A 145 3.96 5.53 -10.29
CA ASN A 145 3.36 5.72 -11.61
C ASN A 145 4.13 6.78 -12.44
N ALA A 146 4.64 7.83 -11.79
CA ALA A 146 5.46 8.86 -12.45
C ALA A 146 6.86 8.38 -12.90
N LEU A 147 7.29 7.18 -12.50
CA LEU A 147 8.52 6.56 -12.99
C LEU A 147 8.35 5.85 -14.32
N LEU A 148 7.14 5.37 -14.64
CA LEU A 148 6.88 4.52 -15.80
C LEU A 148 7.34 5.16 -17.13
N PRO A 149 7.08 6.45 -17.42
CA PRO A 149 7.54 7.10 -18.67
C PRO A 149 9.07 7.21 -18.80
N HIS A 150 9.83 6.88 -17.74
CA HIS A 150 11.28 6.98 -17.72
C HIS A 150 11.94 5.60 -17.85
N MET A 151 11.17 4.51 -17.87
CA MET A 151 11.68 3.13 -17.83
C MET A 151 12.03 2.56 -19.21
N GLY A 152 11.49 3.14 -20.29
CA GLY A 152 11.71 2.70 -21.67
C GLY A 152 11.15 3.72 -22.65
N ASP A 153 11.10 3.33 -23.92
CA ASP A 153 10.48 4.17 -24.94
C ASP A 153 8.95 4.13 -24.81
N ASP A 154 8.25 5.13 -25.34
CA ASP A 154 6.78 5.22 -25.28
C ASP A 154 6.08 3.95 -25.80
N SER A 155 6.68 3.28 -26.80
CA SER A 155 6.15 2.03 -27.37
C SER A 155 6.23 0.81 -26.44
N GLU A 156 7.10 0.86 -25.43
CA GLU A 156 7.32 -0.24 -24.49
C GLU A 156 6.56 -0.05 -23.17
N MET A 157 5.99 1.14 -22.96
CA MET A 157 5.35 1.54 -21.70
C MET A 157 4.24 0.56 -21.29
N ASP A 158 3.37 0.17 -22.23
CA ASP A 158 2.29 -0.79 -22.00
C ASP A 158 2.82 -2.17 -21.63
N SER A 159 3.89 -2.63 -22.30
CA SER A 159 4.53 -3.91 -22.00
C SER A 159 5.17 -3.92 -20.62
N ILE A 160 5.86 -2.84 -20.24
CA ILE A 160 6.49 -2.71 -18.91
C ILE A 160 5.42 -2.69 -17.82
N SER A 161 4.35 -1.90 -18.01
CA SER A 161 3.22 -1.84 -17.08
C SER A 161 2.54 -3.20 -16.90
N ASN A 162 2.25 -3.91 -18.01
CA ASN A 162 1.64 -5.24 -17.95
C ASN A 162 2.53 -6.26 -17.24
N LYS A 163 3.85 -6.23 -17.44
CA LYS A 163 4.78 -7.10 -16.72
C LYS A 163 4.79 -6.82 -15.22
N ALA A 164 4.79 -5.54 -14.84
CA ALA A 164 4.73 -5.15 -13.44
C ALA A 164 3.43 -5.62 -12.79
N PHE A 165 2.29 -5.33 -13.43
CA PHE A 165 0.97 -5.76 -12.97
C PHE A 165 0.85 -7.29 -12.83
N ALA A 166 1.37 -8.06 -13.80
CA ALA A 166 1.39 -9.52 -13.72
C ALA A 166 2.27 -10.02 -12.56
N ALA A 167 3.43 -9.40 -12.34
CA ALA A 167 4.28 -9.70 -11.19
C ALA A 167 3.57 -9.34 -9.86
N GLY A 168 2.88 -8.21 -9.79
CA GLY A 168 2.05 -7.79 -8.67
C GLY A 168 0.99 -8.81 -8.30
N TYR A 169 0.19 -9.25 -9.27
CA TYR A 169 -0.83 -10.28 -9.06
C TYR A 169 -0.25 -11.62 -8.61
N LEU A 170 0.86 -12.05 -9.21
CA LEU A 170 1.52 -13.29 -8.83
C LEU A 170 2.05 -13.22 -7.38
N GLY A 171 2.68 -12.11 -7.00
CA GLY A 171 3.21 -11.91 -5.67
C GLY A 171 2.15 -11.78 -4.59
N GLY A 172 1.15 -10.95 -4.84
CA GLY A 172 0.03 -10.77 -3.93
C GLY A 172 -0.80 -12.04 -3.76
N GLY A 173 -1.11 -12.72 -4.88
CA GLY A 173 -1.83 -13.98 -4.86
C GLY A 173 -1.08 -15.08 -4.12
N LEU A 174 0.23 -15.23 -4.36
CA LEU A 174 1.03 -16.26 -3.70
C LEU A 174 1.11 -16.03 -2.19
N LEU A 175 1.35 -14.79 -1.75
CA LEU A 175 1.36 -14.48 -0.31
C LEU A 175 -0.02 -14.69 0.31
N LEU A 176 -1.10 -14.31 -0.38
CA LEU A 176 -2.46 -14.53 0.09
C LEU A 176 -2.77 -16.03 0.26
N VAL A 177 -2.37 -16.88 -0.68
CA VAL A 177 -2.52 -18.35 -0.56
C VAL A 177 -1.80 -18.85 0.69
N VAL A 178 -0.59 -18.36 0.96
CA VAL A 178 0.14 -18.71 2.19
C VAL A 178 -0.63 -18.29 3.43
N HIS A 179 -1.16 -17.06 3.47
CA HIS A 179 -1.98 -16.61 4.60
C HIS A 179 -3.22 -17.46 4.80
N LEU A 180 -3.94 -17.79 3.72
CA LEU A 180 -5.15 -18.63 3.80
C LEU A 180 -4.85 -20.08 4.21
N ALA A 181 -3.65 -20.59 3.93
CA ALA A 181 -3.23 -21.92 4.38
C ALA A 181 -2.83 -21.95 5.86
N LEU A 182 -2.50 -20.80 6.45
CA LEU A 182 -2.12 -20.67 7.86
C LEU A 182 -3.31 -20.48 8.80
N VAL A 183 -4.44 -19.97 8.28
CA VAL A 183 -5.69 -19.71 9.01
C VAL A 183 -6.60 -20.94 8.94
#